data_AF-A0A382KQJ6-F1
#
_entry.id   AF-A0A382KQJ6-F1
#
_cell.length_a   1.000
_cell.length_b   1.000
_cell.length_c   1.000
_cell.angle_alpha   90.00
_cell.angle_beta   90.00
_cell.angle_gamma   90.00
#
_symmetry.space_group_name_H-M   'P 1'
#
loop_
_entity.id
_entity.type
_entity.pdbx_description
1 polymer ?
#
loop_
_entity_poly.entity_id
_entity_poly.type
_entity_poly.pdbx_seq_one_letter_code
_entity_poly.pdbx_strand_id
1 'polypeptide(L)'
;MNRTPPAETDGYDPGPGLVIRTDSDIGGTLCSLFWVRVQQWSSEIIIRDKHLGVWRALTWHDLGQRVMEVALALDACDFKAGDIACILSNTNKEWLFVDLGILCSGGVSTGIYPTDAPAQVEYLINNCQASVIFVEDEEQLDKVLLARSNCPSIRKIVIFDTEGLQAFSDPMAVSLADFSDQGRQLAQSDSSRWDEMLQRPTPDDLAILIYTSGTTGPPKGAMISHHNVVFQCVNGCSLLDQKQGDERLAFLPLCHVAERVIGAYYSLYTGTVINFCEGPDTVVENVREVQPTVFGGVPRVWEKFYSGIQIAIAEGTAFQKWACATALNVAFRVVDLNLAHKPVPWILRAQYQLASMLVLRNIRKSVGLDRCRWMLTGAAPVSPQLVR
;
A
#
# COMPACT_ATOMS: atom_id res chain seq x y z
N MET A 1 9.37 16.80 -16.05
CA MET A 1 9.73 17.89 -15.12
C MET A 1 9.75 17.29 -13.72
N ASN A 2 10.93 17.10 -13.12
CA ASN A 2 11.04 16.64 -11.74
C ASN A 2 10.59 17.79 -10.83
N ARG A 3 9.31 17.81 -10.43
CA ARG A 3 8.83 18.73 -9.40
C ARG A 3 8.83 17.99 -8.08
N THR A 4 9.93 18.09 -7.35
CA THR A 4 9.90 17.97 -5.89
C THR A 4 8.94 19.06 -5.39
N PRO A 5 8.01 18.79 -4.46
CA PRO A 5 7.17 19.85 -3.90
C PRO A 5 8.06 20.97 -3.34
N PRO A 6 7.67 22.25 -3.51
CA PRO A 6 8.47 23.37 -3.01
C PRO A 6 8.63 23.25 -1.50
N ALA A 7 9.88 23.22 -1.05
CA ALA A 7 10.22 23.26 0.36
C ALA A 7 10.29 24.73 0.81
N GLU A 8 9.20 25.27 1.33
CA GLU A 8 9.24 26.41 2.24
C GLU A 8 8.48 26.04 3.51
N THR A 9 9.20 25.95 4.62
CA THR A 9 8.66 25.63 5.94
C THR A 9 9.26 26.60 6.94
N ASP A 10 8.42 27.37 7.62
CA ASP A 10 8.74 27.95 8.93
C ASP A 10 9.07 26.79 9.87
N GLY A 11 10.36 26.52 10.04
CA GLY A 11 10.86 25.35 10.75
C GLY A 11 10.74 25.51 12.27
N TYR A 12 9.81 24.77 12.87
CA TYR A 12 9.93 24.38 14.28
C TYR A 12 10.94 23.21 14.37
N ASP A 13 12.05 23.41 15.07
CA ASP A 13 13.08 22.38 15.32
C ASP A 13 12.77 21.65 16.64
N PRO A 14 12.19 20.43 16.60
CA PRO A 14 11.95 19.61 17.79
C PRO A 14 13.24 19.01 18.39
N GLY A 15 14.43 19.22 17.79
CA GLY A 15 15.61 18.36 17.95
C GLY A 15 15.36 16.95 17.40
N PRO A 16 16.34 16.11 17.00
CA PRO A 16 17.78 16.21 16.82
C PRO A 16 18.13 16.46 15.33
N GLY A 17 17.92 17.68 14.84
CA GLY A 17 18.07 18.00 13.41
C GLY A 17 16.95 17.46 12.52
N LEU A 18 15.82 17.06 13.12
CA LEU A 18 14.61 16.67 12.39
C LEU A 18 13.82 17.94 12.04
N VAL A 19 13.87 18.38 10.80
CA VAL A 19 13.03 19.49 10.34
C VAL A 19 11.62 18.96 10.08
N ILE A 20 10.64 19.35 10.90
CA ILE A 20 9.24 19.05 10.63
C ILE A 20 8.79 19.93 9.47
N ARG A 21 8.24 19.28 8.44
CA ARG A 21 7.73 19.92 7.25
C ARG A 21 6.22 19.93 7.23
N THR A 22 5.69 20.98 6.63
CA THR A 22 4.29 21.14 6.25
C THR A 22 4.21 21.31 4.74
N ASP A 23 3.13 20.82 4.14
CA ASP A 23 2.84 21.00 2.72
C ASP A 23 1.43 21.60 2.61
N SER A 24 1.37 22.91 2.38
CA SER A 24 0.11 23.65 2.32
C SER A 24 -0.73 23.28 1.10
N ASP A 25 -0.12 22.73 0.05
CA ASP A 25 -0.78 22.49 -1.24
C ASP A 25 -1.73 21.29 -1.17
N ILE A 26 -1.50 20.37 -0.24
CA ILE A 26 -2.27 19.11 -0.11
C ILE A 26 -3.40 19.20 0.93
N GLY A 27 -3.55 20.34 1.61
CA GLY A 27 -4.51 20.51 2.71
C GLY A 27 -4.16 19.67 3.95
N GLY A 28 -5.08 19.62 4.91
CA GLY A 28 -4.87 18.98 6.21
C GLY A 28 -5.36 17.54 6.33
N THR A 29 -5.98 16.97 5.29
CA THR A 29 -6.53 15.62 5.32
C THR A 29 -6.00 14.74 4.20
N LEU A 30 -6.08 13.42 4.40
CA LEU A 30 -5.76 12.46 3.34
C LEU A 30 -6.68 12.63 2.12
N CYS A 31 -7.94 13.04 2.35
CA CYS A 31 -8.92 13.28 1.30
C CYS A 31 -8.55 14.50 0.45
N SER A 32 -8.16 15.61 1.09
CA SER A 32 -7.67 16.79 0.37
C SER A 32 -6.38 16.49 -0.39
N LEU A 33 -5.45 15.76 0.24
CA LEU A 33 -4.21 15.33 -0.40
C LEU A 33 -4.50 14.53 -1.68
N PHE A 34 -5.36 13.51 -1.56
CA PHE A 34 -5.76 12.67 -2.66
C PHE A 34 -6.37 13.49 -3.81
N TRP A 35 -7.36 14.33 -3.50
CA TRP A 35 -8.10 15.05 -4.52
C TRP A 35 -7.25 16.11 -5.24
N VAL A 36 -6.37 16.80 -4.52
CA VAL A 36 -5.39 17.72 -5.12
C VAL A 36 -4.52 16.98 -6.14
N ARG A 37 -4.06 15.76 -5.82
CA ARG A 37 -3.26 14.95 -6.76
C ARG A 37 -4.07 14.45 -7.95
N VAL A 38 -5.33 14.07 -7.76
CA VAL A 38 -6.24 13.73 -8.86
C VAL A 38 -6.35 14.90 -9.84
N GLN A 39 -6.50 16.14 -9.34
CA GLN A 39 -6.59 17.32 -10.19
C GLN A 39 -5.26 17.65 -10.89
N GLN A 40 -4.14 17.54 -10.19
CA GLN A 40 -2.81 17.89 -10.72
C GLN A 40 -2.29 16.87 -11.73
N TRP A 41 -2.55 15.58 -11.52
CA TRP A 41 -1.95 14.48 -12.26
C TRP A 41 -2.97 13.61 -12.99
N SER A 42 -4.16 14.15 -13.27
CA SER A 42 -5.33 13.45 -13.82
C SER A 42 -5.03 12.41 -14.90
N SER A 43 -4.19 12.73 -15.90
CA SER A 43 -3.84 11.82 -17.01
C SER A 43 -2.68 10.86 -16.75
N GLU A 44 -1.95 11.04 -15.65
CA GLU A 44 -0.80 10.21 -15.30
C GLU A 44 -1.27 8.87 -14.70
N ILE A 45 -0.49 7.82 -14.91
CA ILE A 45 -0.75 6.50 -14.33
C ILE A 45 -0.42 6.53 -12.84
N ILE A 46 -1.32 6.01 -12.00
CA ILE A 46 -1.09 5.84 -10.56
C ILE A 46 -1.19 4.38 -10.12
N ILE A 47 -2.04 3.59 -10.79
CA ILE A 47 -2.25 2.20 -10.44
C ILE A 47 -1.98 1.34 -11.67
N ARG A 48 -1.37 0.19 -11.44
CA ARG A 48 -1.48 -0.95 -12.35
C ARG A 48 -1.95 -2.16 -11.59
N ASP A 49 -2.81 -2.96 -12.19
CA ASP A 49 -3.18 -4.28 -11.68
C ASP A 49 -2.88 -5.33 -12.72
N LYS A 50 -2.38 -6.47 -12.28
CA LYS A 50 -2.19 -7.62 -13.15
C LYS A 50 -3.43 -8.50 -13.07
N HIS A 51 -4.03 -8.75 -14.23
CA HIS A 51 -5.21 -9.62 -14.33
C HIS A 51 -5.04 -10.56 -15.53
N LEU A 52 -5.11 -11.87 -15.26
CA LEU A 52 -4.88 -12.93 -16.25
C LEU A 52 -3.54 -12.76 -16.98
N GLY A 53 -2.48 -12.42 -16.24
CA GLY A 53 -1.14 -12.24 -16.79
C GLY A 53 -0.86 -10.89 -17.44
N VAL A 54 -1.85 -10.00 -17.57
CA VAL A 54 -1.70 -8.70 -18.27
C VAL A 54 -1.81 -7.54 -17.30
N TRP A 55 -0.81 -6.65 -17.32
CA TRP A 55 -0.82 -5.40 -16.57
C TRP A 55 -1.77 -4.40 -17.23
N ARG A 56 -2.80 -3.98 -16.49
CA ARG A 56 -3.73 -2.93 -16.85
C ARG A 56 -3.36 -1.68 -16.07
N ALA A 57 -3.45 -0.52 -16.70
CA ALA A 57 -3.09 0.75 -16.07
C ALA A 57 -4.35 1.58 -15.81
N LEU A 58 -4.38 2.25 -14.67
CA LEU A 58 -5.38 3.23 -14.30
C LEU A 58 -4.71 4.56 -14.02
N THR A 59 -5.33 5.61 -14.57
CA THR A 59 -4.91 6.99 -14.37
C THR A 59 -5.41 7.52 -13.03
N TRP A 60 -4.88 8.66 -12.61
CA TRP A 60 -5.43 9.41 -11.48
C TRP A 60 -6.90 9.79 -11.68
N HIS A 61 -7.32 10.09 -12.91
CA HIS A 61 -8.71 10.33 -13.25
C HIS A 61 -9.58 9.10 -12.96
N ASP A 62 -9.15 7.93 -13.41
CA ASP A 62 -9.88 6.67 -13.19
C ASP A 62 -10.01 6.38 -11.70
N LEU A 63 -8.91 6.53 -10.94
CA LEU A 63 -8.92 6.37 -9.49
C LEU A 63 -9.89 7.37 -8.83
N GLY A 64 -9.82 8.66 -9.22
CA GLY A 64 -10.73 9.70 -8.74
C GLY A 64 -12.21 9.36 -8.95
N GLN A 65 -12.56 8.87 -10.14
CA GLN A 65 -13.93 8.44 -10.45
C GLN A 65 -14.38 7.26 -9.59
N ARG A 66 -13.56 6.22 -9.45
CA ARG A 66 -13.92 5.05 -8.61
C ARG A 66 -14.11 5.42 -7.15
N VAL A 67 -13.25 6.28 -6.62
CA VAL A 67 -13.36 6.77 -5.23
C VAL A 67 -14.61 7.61 -5.04
N MET A 68 -14.91 8.53 -5.97
CA MET A 68 -16.13 9.34 -5.93
C MET A 68 -17.39 8.48 -5.97
N GLU A 69 -17.44 7.49 -6.85
CA GLU A 69 -18.57 6.55 -6.97
C GLU A 69 -18.80 5.79 -5.66
N VAL A 70 -17.75 5.26 -5.03
CA VAL A 70 -17.89 4.55 -3.74
C VAL A 70 -18.33 5.51 -2.63
N ALA A 71 -17.75 6.70 -2.54
CA ALA A 71 -18.09 7.67 -1.51
C ALA A 71 -19.55 8.13 -1.61
N LEU A 72 -20.03 8.41 -2.83
CA LEU A 72 -21.42 8.81 -3.05
C LEU A 72 -22.40 7.65 -2.85
N ALA A 73 -21.99 6.42 -3.13
CA ALA A 73 -22.78 5.23 -2.81
C ALA A 73 -22.91 5.01 -1.29
N LEU A 74 -21.86 5.34 -0.53
CA LEU A 74 -21.93 5.37 0.94
C LEU A 74 -22.93 6.43 1.43
N ASP A 75 -22.86 7.65 0.88
CA ASP A 75 -23.82 8.72 1.22
C ASP A 75 -25.27 8.30 0.88
N ALA A 76 -25.49 7.63 -0.25
CA ALA A 76 -26.79 7.11 -0.67
C ALA A 76 -27.33 5.97 0.22
N CYS A 77 -26.47 5.28 0.98
CA CYS A 77 -26.88 4.24 1.93
C CYS A 77 -26.93 4.72 3.39
N ASP A 78 -27.08 6.04 3.59
CA ASP A 78 -27.15 6.72 4.89
C ASP A 78 -25.90 6.49 5.78
N PHE A 79 -24.74 6.23 5.16
CA PHE A 79 -23.46 6.18 5.86
C PHE A 79 -23.01 7.60 6.23
N LYS A 80 -22.81 7.85 7.53
CA LYS A 80 -22.58 9.20 8.06
C LYS A 80 -21.10 9.44 8.36
N ALA A 81 -20.73 10.72 8.45
CA ALA A 81 -19.42 11.08 8.97
C ALA A 81 -19.18 10.46 10.35
N GLY A 82 -18.01 9.86 10.54
CA GLY A 82 -17.66 9.10 11.74
C GLY A 82 -18.16 7.66 11.80
N ASP A 83 -19.06 7.22 10.90
CA ASP A 83 -19.39 5.80 10.77
C ASP A 83 -18.15 5.01 10.34
N ILE A 84 -18.07 3.75 10.79
CA ILE A 84 -16.93 2.88 10.52
C ILE A 84 -17.32 1.84 9.47
N ALA A 85 -16.46 1.66 8.47
CA ALA A 85 -16.57 0.59 7.49
C ALA A 85 -15.34 -0.33 7.54
N CYS A 86 -15.60 -1.64 7.50
CA CYS A 86 -14.56 -2.67 7.45
C CYS A 86 -14.26 -3.07 6.01
N ILE A 87 -13.00 -3.43 5.72
CA ILE A 87 -12.56 -4.01 4.44
C ILE A 87 -11.87 -5.35 4.73
N LEU A 88 -12.52 -6.46 4.37
CA LEU A 88 -12.01 -7.82 4.48
C LEU A 88 -11.62 -8.31 3.08
N SER A 89 -10.37 -8.09 2.70
CA SER A 89 -9.85 -8.45 1.38
C SER A 89 -8.33 -8.54 1.41
N ASN A 90 -7.77 -9.36 0.53
CA ASN A 90 -6.39 -9.30 0.09
C ASN A 90 -6.05 -7.92 -0.51
N THR A 91 -4.77 -7.75 -0.84
CA THR A 91 -4.28 -6.49 -1.40
C THR A 91 -4.57 -6.44 -2.89
N ASN A 92 -5.57 -5.65 -3.26
CA ASN A 92 -5.98 -5.37 -4.64
C ASN A 92 -6.35 -3.88 -4.80
N LYS A 93 -6.65 -3.46 -6.03
CA LYS A 93 -6.99 -2.06 -6.34
C LYS A 93 -8.35 -1.65 -5.77
N GLU A 94 -9.33 -2.55 -5.75
CA GLU A 94 -10.67 -2.32 -5.19
C GLU A 94 -10.59 -1.93 -3.72
N TRP A 95 -9.69 -2.57 -2.97
CA TRP A 95 -9.38 -2.21 -1.58
C TRP A 95 -9.06 -0.72 -1.46
N LEU A 96 -8.17 -0.20 -2.32
CA LEU A 96 -7.78 1.22 -2.30
C LEU A 96 -8.92 2.14 -2.74
N PHE A 97 -9.76 1.72 -3.69
CA PHE A 97 -10.93 2.49 -4.10
C PHE A 97 -11.90 2.68 -2.94
N VAL A 98 -12.22 1.60 -2.23
CA VAL A 98 -13.17 1.67 -1.13
C VAL A 98 -12.59 2.33 0.10
N ASP A 99 -11.29 2.14 0.38
CA ASP A 99 -10.61 2.82 1.47
C ASP A 99 -10.69 4.34 1.34
N LEU A 100 -10.28 4.86 0.17
CA LEU A 100 -10.36 6.29 -0.11
C LEU A 100 -11.81 6.77 -0.21
N GLY A 101 -12.75 5.94 -0.69
CA GLY A 101 -14.18 6.25 -0.75
C GLY A 101 -14.78 6.46 0.64
N ILE A 102 -14.48 5.56 1.59
CA ILE A 102 -14.88 5.68 3.00
C ILE A 102 -14.33 6.97 3.59
N LEU A 103 -13.03 7.23 3.41
CA LEU A 103 -12.38 8.42 3.94
C LEU A 103 -12.97 9.71 3.35
N CYS A 104 -13.21 9.75 2.03
CA CYS A 104 -13.81 10.91 1.37
C CYS A 104 -15.26 11.14 1.81
N SER A 105 -15.99 10.10 2.20
CA SER A 105 -17.34 10.24 2.76
C SER A 105 -17.37 10.87 4.17
N GLY A 106 -16.20 11.01 4.81
CA GLY A 106 -16.04 11.43 6.21
C GLY A 106 -16.14 10.29 7.21
N GLY A 107 -16.16 9.04 6.75
CA GLY A 107 -16.14 7.87 7.61
C GLY A 107 -14.74 7.38 7.96
N VAL A 108 -14.71 6.35 8.79
CA VAL A 108 -13.49 5.73 9.30
C VAL A 108 -13.30 4.38 8.62
N SER A 109 -12.12 4.16 8.04
CA SER A 109 -11.81 2.92 7.32
C SER A 109 -10.94 1.98 8.15
N THR A 110 -11.35 0.72 8.28
CA THR A 110 -10.56 -0.32 8.96
C THR A 110 -10.40 -1.57 8.10
N GLY A 111 -9.19 -2.12 8.07
CA GLY A 111 -8.93 -3.38 7.36
C GLY A 111 -9.02 -4.58 8.31
N ILE A 112 -9.48 -5.71 7.78
CA ILE A 112 -9.43 -7.03 8.43
C ILE A 112 -8.53 -7.93 7.59
N TYR A 113 -7.72 -8.77 8.23
CA TYR A 113 -6.90 -9.72 7.49
C TYR A 113 -7.78 -10.78 6.82
N PRO A 114 -7.56 -11.11 5.54
CA PRO A 114 -8.29 -12.18 4.88
C PRO A 114 -8.04 -13.55 5.54
N THR A 115 -6.94 -13.70 6.28
CA THR A 115 -6.61 -14.91 7.05
C THR A 115 -7.33 -15.02 8.39
N ASP A 116 -8.07 -13.99 8.83
CA ASP A 116 -8.77 -14.01 10.10
C ASP A 116 -9.94 -15.00 10.07
N ALA A 117 -10.11 -15.76 11.14
CA ALA A 117 -11.23 -16.68 11.30
C ALA A 117 -12.55 -15.92 11.55
N PRO A 118 -13.73 -16.51 11.27
CA PRO A 118 -15.02 -15.84 11.49
C PRO A 118 -15.21 -15.22 12.88
N ALA A 119 -14.73 -15.88 13.94
CA ALA A 119 -14.81 -15.35 15.30
C ALA A 119 -13.94 -14.08 15.52
N GLN A 120 -12.82 -13.96 14.79
CA GLN A 120 -11.99 -12.75 14.82
C GLN A 120 -12.65 -11.63 14.01
N VAL A 121 -13.23 -11.96 12.86
CA VAL A 121 -14.04 -11.01 12.05
C VAL A 121 -15.20 -10.46 12.89
N GLU A 122 -15.94 -11.32 13.58
CA GLU A 122 -17.02 -10.94 14.52
C GLU A 122 -16.50 -9.97 15.59
N TYR A 123 -15.40 -10.32 16.26
CA TYR A 123 -14.80 -9.50 17.29
C TYR A 123 -14.45 -8.09 16.76
N LEU A 124 -13.83 -8.00 15.59
CA LEU A 124 -13.39 -6.73 15.01
C LEU A 124 -14.58 -5.86 14.62
N ILE A 125 -15.59 -6.43 13.95
CA ILE A 125 -16.82 -5.72 13.58
C ILE A 125 -17.50 -5.16 14.84
N ASN A 126 -17.65 -5.97 15.88
CA ASN A 126 -18.27 -5.55 17.13
C ASN A 126 -17.40 -4.56 17.92
N ASN A 127 -16.08 -4.67 17.88
CA ASN A 127 -15.20 -3.75 18.60
C ASN A 127 -15.26 -2.33 18.05
N CYS A 128 -15.30 -2.19 16.71
CA CYS A 128 -15.42 -0.89 16.07
C CYS A 128 -16.86 -0.48 15.73
N GLN A 129 -17.86 -1.35 15.95
CA GLN A 129 -19.27 -1.08 15.60
C GLN A 129 -19.45 -0.73 14.12
N ALA A 130 -18.76 -1.45 13.23
CA ALA A 130 -18.83 -1.18 11.80
C ALA A 130 -20.27 -1.32 11.26
N SER A 131 -20.68 -0.37 10.42
CA SER A 131 -22.01 -0.33 9.81
C SER A 131 -22.03 -0.87 8.39
N VAL A 132 -20.90 -0.81 7.68
CA VAL A 132 -20.71 -1.35 6.34
C VAL A 132 -19.49 -2.26 6.34
N ILE A 133 -19.54 -3.36 5.59
CA ILE A 133 -18.38 -4.21 5.36
C ILE A 133 -18.22 -4.48 3.86
N PHE A 134 -17.01 -4.24 3.38
CA PHE A 134 -16.55 -4.58 2.05
C PHE A 134 -15.80 -5.92 2.13
N VAL A 135 -16.14 -6.86 1.26
CA VAL A 135 -15.54 -8.20 1.19
C VAL A 135 -15.04 -8.49 -0.22
N GLU A 136 -13.95 -9.24 -0.34
CA GLU A 136 -13.38 -9.55 -1.66
C GLU A 136 -14.26 -10.48 -2.49
N ASP A 137 -14.57 -11.65 -1.97
CA ASP A 137 -15.10 -12.79 -2.72
C ASP A 137 -16.04 -13.65 -1.85
N GLU A 138 -16.48 -14.78 -2.38
CA GLU A 138 -17.31 -15.78 -1.68
C GLU A 138 -16.69 -16.24 -0.35
N GLU A 139 -15.38 -16.49 -0.31
CA GLU A 139 -14.71 -16.97 0.92
C GLU A 139 -14.77 -15.91 2.03
N GLN A 140 -14.54 -14.64 1.69
CA GLN A 140 -14.62 -13.55 2.66
C GLN A 140 -16.06 -13.25 3.07
N LEU A 141 -17.01 -13.36 2.13
CA LEU A 141 -18.44 -13.22 2.40
C LEU A 141 -18.92 -14.29 3.40
N ASP A 142 -18.54 -15.55 3.23
CA ASP A 142 -18.92 -16.65 4.12
C ASP A 142 -18.54 -16.39 5.57
N LYS A 143 -17.33 -15.85 5.81
CA LYS A 143 -16.87 -15.47 7.17
C LYS A 143 -17.78 -14.43 7.79
N VAL A 144 -18.21 -13.43 7.01
CA VAL A 144 -19.12 -12.38 7.47
C VAL A 144 -20.52 -12.96 7.73
N LEU A 145 -21.04 -13.80 6.85
CA LEU A 145 -22.36 -14.42 7.01
C LEU A 145 -22.43 -15.31 8.27
N LEU A 146 -21.36 -16.03 8.58
CA LEU A 146 -21.23 -16.82 9.81
C LEU A 146 -21.21 -15.95 11.08
N ALA A 147 -20.58 -14.78 11.03
CA ALA A 147 -20.50 -13.83 12.15
C ALA A 147 -21.74 -12.92 12.27
N ARG A 148 -22.53 -12.77 11.20
CA ARG A 148 -23.53 -11.72 11.05
C ARG A 148 -24.59 -11.70 12.13
N SER A 149 -25.08 -12.85 12.59
CA SER A 149 -26.11 -12.89 13.64
C SER A 149 -25.66 -12.26 14.95
N ASN A 150 -24.34 -12.16 15.17
CA ASN A 150 -23.72 -11.55 16.35
C ASN A 150 -23.23 -10.12 16.08
N CYS A 151 -23.43 -9.57 14.88
CA CYS A 151 -22.95 -8.26 14.44
C CYS A 151 -24.12 -7.32 14.07
N PRO A 152 -24.93 -6.86 15.04
CA PRO A 152 -26.15 -6.09 14.76
C PRO A 152 -25.90 -4.68 14.18
N SER A 153 -24.65 -4.19 14.23
CA SER A 153 -24.29 -2.89 13.66
C SER A 153 -24.24 -2.90 12.13
N ILE A 154 -23.97 -4.05 11.51
CA ILE A 154 -23.84 -4.18 10.05
C ILE A 154 -25.20 -3.96 9.38
N ARG A 155 -25.23 -3.07 8.40
CA ARG A 155 -26.40 -2.69 7.60
C ARG A 155 -26.22 -3.00 6.11
N LYS A 156 -24.98 -3.11 5.63
CA LYS A 156 -24.65 -3.34 4.22
C LYS A 156 -23.38 -4.18 4.09
N ILE A 157 -23.40 -5.14 3.18
CA ILE A 157 -22.27 -5.94 2.74
C ILE A 157 -22.04 -5.64 1.26
N VAL A 158 -20.82 -5.27 0.88
CA VAL A 158 -20.45 -4.94 -0.50
C VAL A 158 -19.36 -5.91 -0.97
N ILE A 159 -19.59 -6.60 -2.08
CA ILE A 159 -18.73 -7.69 -2.55
C ILE A 159 -17.96 -7.25 -3.80
N PHE A 160 -16.63 -7.39 -3.83
CA PHE A 160 -15.82 -6.96 -4.97
C PHE A 160 -16.01 -7.88 -6.18
N ASP A 161 -15.80 -9.18 -5.96
CA ASP A 161 -15.91 -10.22 -6.96
C ASP A 161 -17.09 -11.13 -6.65
N THR A 162 -18.03 -11.19 -7.59
CA THR A 162 -19.25 -12.01 -7.49
C THR A 162 -19.17 -13.29 -8.30
N GLU A 163 -17.98 -13.68 -8.79
CA GLU A 163 -17.77 -14.99 -9.37
C GLU A 163 -18.14 -16.08 -8.34
N GLY A 164 -18.94 -17.07 -8.77
CA GLY A 164 -19.48 -18.12 -7.90
C GLY A 164 -20.78 -17.75 -7.16
N LEU A 165 -21.16 -16.47 -7.11
CA LEU A 165 -22.31 -15.98 -6.34
C LEU A 165 -23.58 -15.78 -7.18
N GLN A 166 -23.71 -16.42 -8.36
CA GLN A 166 -24.82 -16.14 -9.28
C GLN A 166 -26.21 -16.52 -8.73
N ALA A 167 -26.27 -17.51 -7.84
CA ALA A 167 -27.51 -17.92 -7.17
C ALA A 167 -27.67 -17.33 -5.76
N PHE A 168 -26.66 -16.61 -5.27
CA PHE A 168 -26.69 -15.98 -3.95
C PHE A 168 -27.57 -14.73 -3.99
N SER A 169 -28.45 -14.58 -3.01
CA SER A 169 -29.23 -13.37 -2.82
C SER A 169 -29.41 -13.11 -1.34
N ASP A 170 -29.02 -11.91 -0.92
CA ASP A 170 -29.20 -11.43 0.44
C ASP A 170 -29.58 -9.94 0.39
N PRO A 171 -30.67 -9.49 1.03
CA PRO A 171 -31.10 -8.09 1.01
C PRO A 171 -30.06 -7.08 1.50
N MET A 172 -29.09 -7.52 2.32
CA MET A 172 -28.02 -6.67 2.82
C MET A 172 -26.78 -6.70 1.93
N ALA A 173 -26.67 -7.64 0.98
CA ALA A 173 -25.50 -7.79 0.13
C ALA A 173 -25.72 -7.18 -1.25
N VAL A 174 -24.66 -6.58 -1.81
CA VAL A 174 -24.66 -5.99 -3.15
C VAL A 174 -23.27 -6.11 -3.76
N SER A 175 -23.17 -6.16 -5.09
CA SER A 175 -21.87 -6.10 -5.77
C SER A 175 -21.27 -4.69 -5.65
N LEU A 176 -19.94 -4.58 -5.70
CA LEU A 176 -19.24 -3.29 -5.74
C LEU A 176 -19.63 -2.49 -7.00
N ALA A 177 -19.92 -3.18 -8.10
CA ALA A 177 -20.39 -2.55 -9.34
C ALA A 177 -21.76 -1.88 -9.14
N ASP A 178 -22.76 -2.62 -8.64
CA ASP A 178 -24.11 -2.08 -8.38
C ASP A 178 -24.12 -1.03 -7.27
N PHE A 179 -23.22 -1.18 -6.28
CA PHE A 179 -23.01 -0.17 -5.25
C PHE A 179 -22.45 1.13 -5.87
N SER A 180 -21.37 1.03 -6.65
CA SER A 180 -20.75 2.18 -7.32
C SER A 180 -21.70 2.86 -8.32
N ASP A 181 -22.58 2.10 -8.97
CA ASP A 181 -23.58 2.65 -9.89
C ASP A 181 -24.63 3.51 -9.18
N GLN A 182 -24.98 3.23 -7.92
CA GLN A 182 -25.80 4.15 -7.12
C GLN A 182 -25.09 5.48 -6.89
N GLY A 183 -23.79 5.44 -6.58
CA GLY A 183 -22.98 6.66 -6.45
C GLY A 183 -22.85 7.43 -7.76
N ARG A 184 -22.71 6.72 -8.89
CA ARG A 184 -22.70 7.32 -10.24
C ARG A 184 -24.02 8.03 -10.57
N GLN A 185 -25.14 7.42 -10.21
CA GLN A 185 -26.47 8.04 -10.37
C GLN A 185 -26.62 9.29 -9.49
N LEU A 186 -26.14 9.25 -8.25
CA LEU A 186 -26.15 10.42 -7.36
C LEU A 186 -25.27 11.55 -7.90
N ALA A 187 -24.08 11.24 -8.44
CA ALA A 187 -23.20 12.23 -9.06
C ALA A 187 -23.86 12.93 -10.27
N GLN A 188 -24.70 12.20 -11.01
CA GLN A 188 -25.42 12.74 -12.16
C GLN A 188 -26.63 13.59 -11.76
N SER A 189 -27.31 13.23 -10.67
CA SER A 189 -28.50 13.95 -10.18
C SER A 189 -28.14 15.18 -9.35
N ASP A 190 -27.02 15.15 -8.63
CA ASP A 190 -26.50 16.25 -7.82
C ASP A 190 -24.97 16.32 -7.90
N SER A 191 -24.46 17.09 -8.86
CA SER A 191 -23.02 17.25 -9.06
C SER A 191 -22.33 18.00 -7.92
N SER A 192 -23.07 18.77 -7.11
CA SER A 192 -22.50 19.52 -5.98
C SER A 192 -22.18 18.63 -4.79
N ARG A 193 -22.82 17.46 -4.71
CA ARG A 193 -22.72 16.56 -3.57
C ARG A 193 -21.30 16.06 -3.31
N TRP A 194 -20.53 15.82 -4.37
CA TRP A 194 -19.13 15.41 -4.26
C TRP A 194 -18.27 16.52 -3.65
N ASP A 195 -18.43 17.75 -4.12
CA ASP A 195 -17.66 18.90 -3.61
C ASP A 195 -17.99 19.18 -2.14
N GLU A 196 -19.26 19.06 -1.73
CA GLU A 196 -19.67 19.14 -0.32
C GLU A 196 -18.99 18.05 0.53
N MET A 197 -18.97 16.83 0.01
CA MET A 197 -18.45 15.67 0.71
C MET A 197 -16.94 15.76 0.94
N LEU A 198 -16.18 16.23 -0.05
CA LEU A 198 -14.74 16.48 0.07
C LEU A 198 -14.37 17.49 1.17
N GLN A 199 -15.29 18.37 1.56
CA GLN A 199 -15.08 19.36 2.62
C GLN A 199 -15.48 18.86 4.02
N ARG A 200 -16.08 17.66 4.14
CA ARG A 200 -16.52 17.12 5.44
C ARG A 200 -15.36 16.75 6.36
N PRO A 201 -14.32 16.01 5.91
CA PRO A 201 -13.28 15.53 6.82
C PRO A 201 -12.40 16.68 7.29
N THR A 202 -12.11 16.70 8.59
CA THR A 202 -11.16 17.62 9.22
C THR A 202 -9.88 16.88 9.62
N PRO A 203 -8.75 17.60 9.84
CA PRO A 203 -7.47 16.95 10.19
C PRO A 203 -7.54 16.12 11.48
N ASP A 204 -8.35 16.52 12.45
CA ASP A 204 -8.45 15.85 13.75
C ASP A 204 -9.43 14.66 13.74
N ASP A 205 -10.22 14.51 12.68
CA ASP A 205 -11.12 13.37 12.53
C ASP A 205 -10.32 12.06 12.44
N LEU A 206 -10.89 11.01 13.02
CA LEU A 206 -10.37 9.66 12.90
C LEU A 206 -10.45 9.22 11.43
N ALA A 207 -9.30 8.86 10.84
CA ALA A 207 -9.26 8.40 9.46
C ALA A 207 -9.32 6.87 9.40
N ILE A 208 -8.40 6.22 10.12
CA ILE A 208 -8.23 4.77 10.05
C ILE A 208 -8.09 4.15 11.42
N LEU A 209 -8.57 2.91 11.53
CA LEU A 209 -8.21 2.00 12.60
C LEU A 209 -7.24 0.96 12.08
N ILE A 210 -6.17 0.70 12.83
CA ILE A 210 -5.24 -0.40 12.59
C ILE A 210 -5.27 -1.33 13.79
N TYR A 211 -5.82 -2.53 13.59
CA TYR A 211 -5.83 -3.54 14.63
C TYR A 211 -4.47 -4.20 14.78
N THR A 212 -3.99 -4.30 16.01
CA THR A 212 -2.72 -4.93 16.35
C THR A 212 -2.92 -6.01 17.38
N SER A 213 -2.13 -7.08 17.31
CA SER A 213 -2.07 -8.10 18.35
C SER A 213 -1.47 -7.46 19.60
N GLY A 214 -2.32 -7.18 20.59
CA GLY A 214 -1.85 -6.72 21.89
C GLY A 214 -0.97 -7.79 22.54
N THR A 215 -0.02 -7.39 23.38
CA THR A 215 0.91 -8.31 24.04
C THR A 215 0.23 -9.28 25.02
N THR A 216 -1.00 -9.00 25.45
CA THR A 216 -1.68 -9.74 26.54
C THR A 216 -3.21 -9.78 26.40
N GLY A 217 -3.79 -9.60 25.22
CA GLY A 217 -5.25 -9.53 25.07
C GLY A 217 -5.76 -9.51 23.63
N PRO A 218 -7.08 -9.40 23.44
CA PRO A 218 -7.67 -9.37 22.10
C PRO A 218 -7.18 -8.12 21.33
N PRO A 219 -7.25 -8.14 19.98
CA PRO A 219 -6.72 -7.05 19.16
C PRO A 219 -7.27 -5.68 19.55
N LYS A 220 -6.42 -4.66 19.49
CA LYS A 220 -6.81 -3.27 19.79
C LYS A 220 -6.67 -2.41 18.53
N GLY A 221 -7.69 -1.61 18.24
CA GLY A 221 -7.67 -0.66 17.13
C GLY A 221 -6.87 0.58 17.49
N ALA A 222 -5.69 0.76 16.91
CA ALA A 222 -4.95 2.00 16.98
C ALA A 222 -5.71 3.08 16.19
N MET A 223 -6.10 4.16 16.88
CA MET A 223 -6.81 5.29 16.31
C MET A 223 -5.83 6.25 15.65
N ILE A 224 -5.94 6.43 14.32
CA ILE A 224 -5.04 7.26 13.54
C ILE A 224 -5.87 8.34 12.83
N SER A 225 -5.64 9.61 13.18
CA SER A 225 -6.32 10.75 12.56
C SER A 225 -5.81 11.05 11.15
N HIS A 226 -6.56 11.84 10.40
CA HIS A 226 -6.09 12.38 9.12
C HIS A 226 -4.77 13.15 9.26
N HIS A 227 -4.63 13.97 10.31
CA HIS A 227 -3.42 14.71 10.61
C HIS A 227 -2.22 13.78 10.81
N ASN A 228 -2.39 12.66 11.54
CA ASN A 228 -1.31 11.69 11.73
C ASN A 228 -0.85 11.10 10.40
N VAL A 229 -1.78 10.76 9.49
CA VAL A 229 -1.44 10.22 8.18
C VAL A 229 -0.71 11.25 7.32
N VAL A 230 -1.25 12.47 7.22
CA VAL A 230 -0.65 13.56 6.44
C VAL A 230 0.75 13.90 6.97
N PHE A 231 0.91 13.97 8.29
CA PHE A 231 2.22 14.16 8.92
C PHE A 231 3.22 13.10 8.46
N GLN A 232 2.83 11.82 8.46
CA GLN A 232 3.69 10.73 7.99
C GLN A 232 3.99 10.82 6.50
N CYS A 233 3.02 11.16 5.66
CA CYS A 233 3.26 11.36 4.23
C CYS A 233 4.30 12.46 3.97
N VAL A 234 4.14 13.63 4.59
CA VAL A 234 5.03 14.79 4.37
C VAL A 234 6.43 14.55 4.95
N ASN A 235 6.50 14.06 6.18
CA ASN A 235 7.77 13.95 6.90
C ASN A 235 8.46 12.61 6.64
N GLY A 236 7.71 11.52 6.54
CA GLY A 236 8.25 10.18 6.27
C GLY A 236 8.79 10.05 4.85
N CYS A 237 8.16 10.65 3.84
CA CYS A 237 8.71 10.67 2.47
C CYS A 237 10.00 11.48 2.37
N SER A 238 10.32 12.38 3.31
CA SER A 238 11.62 13.04 3.32
C SER A 238 12.77 12.07 3.68
N LEU A 239 12.46 11.00 4.40
CA LEU A 239 13.40 9.93 4.76
C LEU A 239 13.45 8.83 3.69
N LEU A 240 12.33 8.62 3.00
CA LEU A 240 12.17 7.63 1.93
C LEU A 240 12.07 8.36 0.59
N ASP A 241 13.17 8.50 -0.17
CA ASP A 241 13.24 9.21 -1.47
C ASP A 241 12.38 8.57 -2.58
N GLN A 242 11.07 8.61 -2.37
CA GLN A 242 10.00 8.26 -3.30
C GLN A 242 9.56 9.54 -4.01
N LYS A 243 9.40 9.46 -5.33
CA LYS A 243 9.02 10.61 -6.16
C LYS A 243 8.16 10.18 -7.33
N GLN A 244 7.54 11.17 -7.97
CA GLN A 244 6.78 10.94 -9.18
C GLN A 244 7.63 10.23 -10.24
N GLY A 245 7.05 9.20 -10.88
CA GLY A 245 7.73 8.34 -11.84
C GLY A 245 8.47 7.15 -11.22
N ASP A 246 8.46 7.03 -9.88
CA ASP A 246 8.82 5.78 -9.23
C ASP A 246 7.72 4.73 -9.38
N GLU A 247 8.13 3.47 -9.23
CA GLU A 247 7.23 2.34 -9.25
C GLU A 247 7.50 1.43 -8.05
N ARG A 248 6.41 0.97 -7.42
CA ARG A 248 6.42 0.00 -6.32
C ARG A 248 5.51 -1.18 -6.65
N LEU A 249 5.74 -2.30 -5.97
CA LEU A 249 4.81 -3.42 -5.97
C LEU A 249 4.01 -3.42 -4.66
N ALA A 250 2.68 -3.53 -4.75
CA ALA A 250 1.77 -3.68 -3.62
C ALA A 250 1.42 -5.16 -3.45
N PHE A 251 1.89 -5.74 -2.35
CA PHE A 251 1.68 -7.15 -2.03
C PHE A 251 1.63 -7.43 -0.52
N LEU A 252 2.10 -6.50 0.31
CA LEU A 252 1.91 -6.58 1.76
C LEU A 252 0.45 -6.27 2.09
N PRO A 253 -0.13 -6.81 3.16
CA PRO A 253 -1.53 -6.61 3.48
C PRO A 253 -1.89 -5.12 3.69
N LEU A 254 -2.85 -4.61 2.92
CA LEU A 254 -3.38 -3.24 3.07
C LEU A 254 -4.11 -2.99 4.40
N CYS A 255 -4.60 -4.03 5.07
CA CYS A 255 -5.10 -3.91 6.45
C CYS A 255 -3.99 -3.56 7.46
N HIS A 256 -2.71 -3.73 7.10
CA HIS A 256 -1.57 -3.41 7.94
C HIS A 256 -0.98 -2.04 7.59
N VAL A 257 -0.54 -1.29 8.61
CA VAL A 257 -0.01 0.08 8.47
C VAL A 257 1.17 0.18 7.50
N ALA A 258 1.98 -0.87 7.37
CA ALA A 258 3.15 -0.88 6.49
C ALA A 258 2.78 -0.71 5.01
N GLU A 259 1.83 -1.49 4.48
CA GLU A 259 1.40 -1.27 3.08
C GLU A 259 0.50 -0.04 2.98
N ARG A 260 -0.42 0.13 3.95
CA ARG A 260 -1.43 1.18 3.87
C ARG A 260 -0.82 2.59 3.88
N VAL A 261 0.07 2.87 4.83
CA VAL A 261 0.67 4.20 5.00
C VAL A 261 1.94 4.34 4.17
N ILE A 262 2.96 3.50 4.41
CA ILE A 262 4.26 3.63 3.74
C ILE A 262 4.17 3.23 2.26
N GLY A 263 3.18 2.41 1.91
CA GLY A 263 2.88 2.04 0.54
C GLY A 263 1.89 2.95 -0.13
N ALA A 264 0.60 2.67 0.05
CA ALA A 264 -0.46 3.34 -0.69
C ALA A 264 -0.47 4.85 -0.44
N TYR A 265 -0.51 5.32 0.81
CA TYR A 265 -0.63 6.77 1.06
C TYR A 265 0.63 7.56 0.71
N TYR A 266 1.82 7.00 0.88
CA TYR A 266 3.06 7.63 0.39
C TYR A 266 3.07 7.69 -1.14
N SER A 267 2.58 6.64 -1.81
CA SER A 267 2.37 6.67 -3.26
C SER A 267 1.40 7.76 -3.69
N LEU A 268 0.31 7.94 -2.95
CA LEU A 268 -0.63 9.04 -3.23
C LEU A 268 0.04 10.40 -3.06
N TYR A 269 0.85 10.59 -2.02
CA TYR A 269 1.55 11.85 -1.78
C TYR A 269 2.58 12.17 -2.87
N THR A 270 3.37 11.16 -3.26
CA THR A 270 4.56 11.31 -4.11
C THR A 270 4.31 11.11 -5.60
N GLY A 271 3.20 10.47 -5.98
CA GLY A 271 2.95 10.05 -7.36
C GLY A 271 3.71 8.79 -7.78
N THR A 272 4.10 7.95 -6.80
CA THR A 272 4.74 6.65 -7.06
C THR A 272 3.69 5.64 -7.52
N VAL A 273 3.88 5.04 -8.70
CA VAL A 273 2.93 4.09 -9.30
C VAL A 273 2.82 2.82 -8.46
N ILE A 274 1.61 2.47 -8.06
CA ILE A 274 1.28 1.27 -7.27
C ILE A 274 0.94 0.13 -8.23
N ASN A 275 1.76 -0.91 -8.25
CA ASN A 275 1.51 -2.10 -9.07
C ASN A 275 0.98 -3.24 -8.18
N PHE A 276 -0.30 -3.58 -8.27
CA PHE A 276 -0.94 -4.68 -7.54
C PHE A 276 -0.64 -6.02 -8.20
N CYS A 277 -0.06 -6.95 -7.44
CA CYS A 277 0.17 -8.31 -7.90
C CYS A 277 -1.10 -9.17 -7.84
N GLU A 278 -1.14 -10.26 -8.63
CA GLU A 278 -2.24 -11.24 -8.61
C GLU A 278 -2.34 -11.99 -7.26
N GLY A 279 -1.24 -12.07 -6.51
CA GLY A 279 -1.24 -12.65 -5.17
C GLY A 279 0.16 -12.78 -4.56
N PRO A 280 0.24 -13.24 -3.30
CA PRO A 280 1.52 -13.35 -2.57
C PRO A 280 2.55 -14.28 -3.25
N ASP A 281 2.09 -15.30 -3.97
CA ASP A 281 2.96 -16.28 -4.60
C ASP A 281 3.63 -15.77 -5.88
N THR A 282 3.01 -14.81 -6.57
CA THR A 282 3.50 -14.22 -7.84
C THR A 282 4.43 -13.03 -7.63
N VAL A 283 4.69 -12.63 -6.38
CA VAL A 283 5.51 -11.45 -6.02
C VAL A 283 6.86 -11.44 -6.72
N VAL A 284 7.62 -12.54 -6.67
CA VAL A 284 8.98 -12.59 -7.25
C VAL A 284 8.94 -12.39 -8.77
N GLU A 285 7.94 -12.96 -9.44
CA GLU A 285 7.77 -12.83 -10.89
C GLU A 285 7.32 -11.42 -11.25
N ASN A 286 6.38 -10.85 -10.51
CA ASN A 286 5.88 -9.49 -10.74
C ASN A 286 6.96 -8.43 -10.46
N VAL A 287 7.85 -8.65 -9.47
CA VAL A 287 9.03 -7.78 -9.27
C VAL A 287 9.95 -7.80 -10.49
N ARG A 288 10.15 -8.96 -11.13
CA ARG A 288 10.96 -9.08 -12.36
C ARG A 288 10.35 -8.34 -13.53
N GLU A 289 9.02 -8.36 -13.65
CA GLU A 289 8.29 -7.69 -14.72
C GLU A 289 8.24 -6.16 -14.53
N VAL A 290 7.84 -5.71 -13.35
CA VAL A 290 7.68 -4.27 -13.03
C VAL A 290 9.04 -3.57 -12.90
N GLN A 291 10.03 -4.28 -12.36
CA GLN A 291 11.33 -3.72 -11.97
C GLN A 291 11.19 -2.44 -11.11
N PRO A 292 10.63 -2.57 -9.88
CA PRO A 292 10.30 -1.43 -9.05
C PRO A 292 11.55 -0.61 -8.69
N THR A 293 11.37 0.70 -8.57
CA THR A 293 12.42 1.62 -8.12
C THR A 293 12.47 1.73 -6.59
N VAL A 294 11.38 1.37 -5.92
CA VAL A 294 11.22 1.34 -4.46
C VAL A 294 10.62 0.00 -4.07
N PHE A 295 11.26 -0.74 -3.16
CA PHE A 295 10.80 -2.07 -2.78
C PHE A 295 10.91 -2.31 -1.27
N GLY A 296 9.78 -2.54 -0.62
CA GLY A 296 9.72 -2.96 0.79
C GLY A 296 9.22 -4.39 0.90
N GLY A 297 9.82 -5.20 1.75
CA GLY A 297 9.36 -6.57 1.98
C GLY A 297 9.70 -7.08 3.37
N VAL A 298 8.91 -8.03 3.86
CA VAL A 298 9.22 -8.75 5.11
C VAL A 298 10.43 -9.67 4.93
N PRO A 299 11.13 -10.09 6.01
CA PRO A 299 12.33 -10.92 5.91
C PRO A 299 12.16 -12.16 5.02
N ARG A 300 10.98 -12.79 5.08
CA ARG A 300 10.66 -13.97 4.27
C ARG A 300 10.76 -13.74 2.76
N VAL A 301 10.44 -12.54 2.29
CA VAL A 301 10.53 -12.18 0.86
C VAL A 301 12.00 -12.07 0.46
N TRP A 302 12.82 -11.44 1.29
CA TRP A 302 14.27 -11.33 1.08
C TRP A 302 14.95 -12.70 1.11
N GLU A 303 14.53 -13.59 2.02
CA GLU A 303 14.97 -14.99 2.06
C GLU A 303 14.64 -15.71 0.74
N LYS A 304 13.42 -15.54 0.21
CA LYS A 304 13.00 -16.15 -1.07
C LYS A 304 13.89 -15.66 -2.23
N PHE A 305 14.19 -14.37 -2.29
CA PHE A 305 15.14 -13.83 -3.28
C PHE A 305 16.54 -14.40 -3.11
N TYR A 306 17.06 -14.43 -1.88
CA TYR A 306 18.38 -14.97 -1.58
C TYR A 306 18.50 -16.44 -1.97
N SER A 307 17.53 -17.27 -1.57
CA SER A 307 17.47 -18.69 -1.95
C SER A 307 17.43 -18.86 -3.47
N GLY A 308 16.62 -18.07 -4.17
CA GLY A 308 16.56 -18.10 -5.64
C GLY A 308 17.91 -17.76 -6.30
N ILE A 309 18.62 -16.76 -5.78
CA ILE A 309 19.97 -16.41 -6.24
C ILE A 309 20.96 -17.55 -5.97
N GLN A 310 20.94 -18.16 -4.78
CA GLN A 310 21.84 -19.25 -4.42
C GLN A 310 21.64 -20.48 -5.30
N ILE A 311 20.39 -20.84 -5.59
CA ILE A 311 20.05 -21.95 -6.50
C ILE A 311 20.61 -21.64 -7.90
N ALA A 312 20.35 -20.44 -8.44
CA ALA A 312 20.85 -20.04 -9.75
C ALA A 312 22.39 -20.05 -9.84
N ILE A 313 23.09 -19.68 -8.76
CA ILE A 313 24.57 -19.77 -8.69
C ILE A 313 25.01 -21.24 -8.63
N ALA A 314 24.32 -22.09 -7.87
CA ALA A 314 24.64 -23.51 -7.70
C ALA A 314 24.47 -24.30 -9.01
N GLU A 315 23.54 -23.90 -9.87
CA GLU A 315 23.31 -24.48 -11.20
C GLU A 315 24.28 -23.94 -12.26
N GLY A 316 25.02 -22.87 -11.95
CA GLY A 316 26.01 -22.28 -12.85
C GLY A 316 27.24 -23.15 -13.12
N THR A 317 27.91 -22.86 -14.22
CA THR A 317 29.22 -23.42 -14.59
C THR A 317 30.29 -23.08 -13.55
N ALA A 318 31.40 -23.84 -13.55
CA ALA A 318 32.53 -23.57 -12.65
C ALA A 318 33.06 -22.13 -12.77
N PHE A 319 33.10 -21.60 -14.00
CA PHE A 319 33.49 -20.22 -14.25
C PHE A 319 32.49 -19.21 -13.67
N GLN A 320 31.18 -19.42 -13.85
CA GLN A 320 30.14 -18.55 -13.27
C GLN A 320 30.18 -18.55 -11.74
N LYS A 321 30.35 -19.73 -11.13
CA LYS A 321 30.50 -19.86 -9.67
C LYS A 321 31.71 -19.09 -9.16
N TRP A 322 32.85 -19.24 -9.81
CA TRP A 322 34.07 -18.50 -9.47
C TRP A 322 33.89 -16.98 -9.63
N ALA A 323 33.27 -16.54 -10.73
CA ALA A 323 33.01 -15.13 -10.98
C ALA A 323 32.05 -14.52 -9.93
N CYS A 324 30.97 -15.22 -9.59
CA CYS A 324 30.02 -14.82 -8.54
C CYS A 324 30.70 -14.76 -7.17
N ALA A 325 31.45 -15.79 -6.78
CA ALA A 325 32.15 -15.80 -5.49
C ALA A 325 33.16 -14.64 -5.39
N THR A 326 33.90 -14.38 -6.46
CA THR A 326 34.88 -13.27 -6.51
C THR A 326 34.18 -11.91 -6.42
N ALA A 327 33.10 -11.72 -7.18
CA ALA A 327 32.33 -10.47 -7.18
C ALA A 327 31.68 -10.20 -5.82
N LEU A 328 31.08 -11.22 -5.19
CA LEU A 328 30.49 -11.12 -3.85
C LEU A 328 31.54 -10.81 -2.78
N ASN A 329 32.73 -11.42 -2.84
CA ASN A 329 33.81 -11.11 -1.89
C ASN A 329 34.23 -9.64 -1.97
N VAL A 330 34.39 -9.11 -3.18
CA VAL A 330 34.69 -7.68 -3.40
C VAL A 330 33.56 -6.80 -2.85
N ALA A 331 32.30 -7.16 -3.12
CA ALA A 331 31.14 -6.42 -2.61
C ALA A 331 31.09 -6.39 -1.08
N PHE A 332 31.27 -7.54 -0.41
CA PHE A 332 31.27 -7.62 1.05
C PHE A 332 32.35 -6.76 1.68
N ARG A 333 33.57 -6.73 1.11
CA ARG A 333 34.64 -5.85 1.62
C ARG A 333 34.30 -4.36 1.51
N VAL A 334 33.61 -3.96 0.45
CA VAL A 334 33.12 -2.57 0.28
C VAL A 334 32.03 -2.27 1.31
N VAL A 335 31.06 -3.18 1.49
CA VAL A 335 29.98 -3.05 2.48
C VAL A 335 30.54 -2.94 3.89
N ASP A 336 31.51 -3.78 4.27
CA ASP A 336 32.13 -3.74 5.60
C ASP A 336 32.81 -2.40 5.89
N LEU A 337 33.51 -1.83 4.91
CA LEU A 337 34.13 -0.51 5.06
C LEU A 337 33.10 0.60 5.19
N ASN A 338 32.02 0.55 4.40
CA ASN A 338 30.93 1.52 4.47
C ASN A 338 30.21 1.47 5.82
N LEU A 339 29.89 0.26 6.31
CA LEU A 339 29.27 0.05 7.63
C LEU A 339 30.20 0.50 8.77
N ALA A 340 31.51 0.36 8.61
CA ALA A 340 32.50 0.88 9.56
C ALA A 340 32.78 2.39 9.39
N HIS A 341 32.07 3.09 8.51
CA HIS A 341 32.29 4.49 8.14
C HIS A 341 33.74 4.80 7.72
N LYS A 342 34.42 3.83 7.09
CA LYS A 342 35.80 3.96 6.61
C LYS A 342 35.84 4.25 5.11
N PRO A 343 36.82 5.03 4.63
CA PRO A 343 36.95 5.30 3.20
C PRO A 343 37.31 4.01 2.44
N VAL A 344 36.54 3.71 1.39
CA VAL A 344 36.84 2.60 0.47
C VAL A 344 38.06 2.96 -0.40
N PRO A 345 39.16 2.17 -0.38
CA PRO A 345 40.33 2.41 -1.22
C PRO A 345 39.99 2.43 -2.72
N TRP A 346 40.65 3.27 -3.50
CA TRP A 346 40.34 3.46 -4.93
C TRP A 346 40.46 2.16 -5.74
N ILE A 347 41.43 1.29 -5.42
CA ILE A 347 41.60 -0.01 -6.08
C ILE A 347 40.35 -0.89 -5.83
N LEU A 348 39.87 -0.92 -4.59
CA LEU A 348 38.70 -1.71 -4.24
C LEU A 348 37.43 -1.12 -4.87
N ARG A 349 37.34 0.21 -5.00
CA ARG A 349 36.26 0.86 -5.77
C ARG A 349 36.27 0.44 -7.24
N ALA A 350 37.43 0.43 -7.89
CA ALA A 350 37.55 -0.01 -9.28
C ALA A 350 37.20 -1.50 -9.45
N GLN A 351 37.67 -2.36 -8.54
CA GLN A 351 37.29 -3.78 -8.49
C GLN A 351 35.78 -3.95 -8.31
N TYR A 352 35.17 -3.16 -7.42
CA TYR A 352 33.72 -3.20 -7.20
C TYR A 352 32.93 -2.72 -8.41
N GLN A 353 33.38 -1.67 -9.11
CA GLN A 353 32.74 -1.23 -10.35
C GLN A 353 32.79 -2.32 -11.43
N LEU A 354 33.94 -2.98 -11.59
CA LEU A 354 34.08 -4.09 -12.54
C LEU A 354 33.19 -5.29 -12.15
N ALA A 355 33.22 -5.69 -10.87
CA ALA A 355 32.36 -6.75 -10.34
C ALA A 355 30.87 -6.42 -10.50
N SER A 356 30.50 -5.16 -10.27
CA SER A 356 29.14 -4.66 -10.45
C SER A 356 28.71 -4.76 -11.91
N MET A 357 29.53 -4.25 -12.83
CA MET A 357 29.22 -4.26 -14.26
C MET A 357 29.11 -5.67 -14.84
N LEU A 358 30.02 -6.58 -14.45
CA LEU A 358 30.11 -7.92 -15.06
C LEU A 358 29.18 -8.95 -14.39
N VAL A 359 28.93 -8.84 -13.09
CA VAL A 359 28.27 -9.90 -12.30
C VAL A 359 27.10 -9.36 -11.48
N LEU A 360 27.33 -8.45 -10.53
CA LEU A 360 26.31 -8.09 -9.53
C LEU A 360 25.08 -7.41 -10.16
N ARG A 361 25.28 -6.63 -11.23
CA ARG A 361 24.17 -6.03 -11.98
C ARG A 361 23.30 -7.09 -12.65
N ASN A 362 23.90 -8.16 -13.18
CA ASN A 362 23.14 -9.26 -13.80
C ASN A 362 22.34 -10.03 -12.74
N ILE A 363 22.89 -10.22 -11.54
CA ILE A 363 22.14 -10.79 -10.41
C ILE A 363 20.95 -9.89 -10.02
N ARG A 364 21.16 -8.58 -9.89
CA ARG A 364 20.07 -7.64 -9.59
C ARG A 364 19.00 -7.62 -10.68
N LYS A 365 19.40 -7.67 -11.95
CA LYS A 365 18.46 -7.77 -13.08
C LYS A 365 17.64 -9.06 -13.05
N SER A 366 18.27 -10.20 -12.73
CA SER A 366 17.56 -11.49 -12.71
C SER A 366 16.51 -11.58 -11.60
N VAL A 367 16.63 -10.79 -10.53
CA VAL A 367 15.62 -10.68 -9.48
C VAL A 367 14.68 -9.47 -9.65
N GLY A 368 14.88 -8.63 -10.66
CA GLY A 368 14.04 -7.45 -10.92
C GLY A 368 14.39 -6.20 -10.12
N LEU A 369 15.54 -6.16 -9.44
CA LEU A 369 15.90 -5.07 -8.52
C LEU A 369 17.02 -4.16 -9.04
N ASP A 370 17.39 -4.23 -10.33
CA ASP A 370 18.46 -3.39 -10.90
C ASP A 370 18.15 -1.88 -10.84
N ARG A 371 16.87 -1.54 -11.02
CA ARG A 371 16.35 -0.16 -10.96
C ARG A 371 16.05 0.30 -9.54
N CYS A 372 16.07 -0.62 -8.57
CA CYS A 372 15.68 -0.34 -7.20
C CYS A 372 16.73 0.55 -6.53
N ARG A 373 16.31 1.76 -6.14
CA ARG A 373 17.16 2.73 -5.44
C ARG A 373 17.04 2.60 -3.94
N TRP A 374 15.87 2.14 -3.48
CA TRP A 374 15.56 2.05 -2.07
C TRP A 374 14.88 0.72 -1.75
N MET A 375 15.48 0.01 -0.78
CA MET A 375 15.04 -1.31 -0.35
C MET A 375 14.85 -1.32 1.17
N LEU A 376 13.75 -1.88 1.64
CA LEU A 376 13.40 -1.96 3.06
C LEU A 376 13.06 -3.39 3.48
N THR A 377 13.51 -3.73 4.69
CA THR A 377 13.02 -4.89 5.44
C THR A 377 12.49 -4.47 6.81
N GLY A 378 11.44 -5.13 7.30
CA GLY A 378 10.79 -4.78 8.57
C GLY A 378 9.73 -5.80 9.02
N ALA A 379 8.99 -5.45 10.06
CA ALA A 379 7.93 -6.26 10.69
C ALA A 379 8.35 -7.57 11.38
N ALA A 380 9.59 -8.05 11.20
CA ALA A 380 10.15 -9.18 11.93
C ALA A 380 11.69 -9.10 11.97
N PRO A 381 12.36 -9.81 12.90
CA PRO A 381 13.81 -9.92 12.92
C PRO A 381 14.36 -10.46 11.59
N VAL A 382 15.45 -9.86 11.12
CA VAL A 382 16.16 -10.28 9.91
C VAL A 382 17.61 -10.58 10.25
N SER A 383 18.19 -11.62 9.65
CA SER A 383 19.60 -11.94 9.91
C SER A 383 20.49 -10.81 9.36
N PRO A 384 21.48 -10.32 10.12
CA PRO A 384 22.41 -9.30 9.63
C PRO A 384 23.15 -9.74 8.36
N GLN A 385 23.38 -11.04 8.21
CA GLN A 385 24.06 -11.62 7.04
C GLN A 385 23.19 -11.66 5.78
N LEU A 386 21.86 -11.58 5.90
CA LEU A 386 20.94 -11.43 4.77
C LEU A 386 20.81 -9.96 4.35
N VAL A 387 20.88 -9.03 5.32
CA VAL A 387 20.85 -7.58 5.06
C VAL A 387 22.15 -7.11 4.43
N ARG A 388 23.28 -7.67 4.87
CA ARG A 388 24.62 -7.45 4.34
C ARG A 388 24.78 -8.12 2.98
#